data_AF-A0A0F8Z947-F1
#
_entry.id   AF-A0A0F8Z947-F1
#
_cell.length_a   1.000
_cell.length_b   1.000
_cell.length_c   1.000
_cell.angle_alpha   90.00
_cell.angle_beta   90.00
_cell.angle_gamma   90.00
#
_symmetry.space_group_name_H-M   'P 1'
#
loop_
_entity.id
_entity.type
_entity.pdbx_description
1 polymer ?
#
loop_
_entity_poly.entity_id
_entity_poly.type
_entity_poly.pdbx_seq_one_letter_code
_entity_poly.pdbx_strand_id
1 'polypeptide(L)'
;MCIFNKNNKYLKDGRLEDVLALIQVLAYDESAHRSEDGLSTDLQSTPKSSTDWTELAKEHLEFFRVLKDGKNAISLVIRHVSGATGSKRPPLTPEQAQTLLSTAIELHDRQIKRSQRWTVLIPIWVAVLGGIFILASEWIKNCPPNT
;
A
#
# COMPACT_ATOMS: atom_id res chain seq x y z
N MET A 1 15.59 1.38 21.12
CA MET A 1 15.26 2.79 20.85
C MET A 1 14.04 2.81 19.96
N CYS A 2 12.93 3.36 20.46
CA CYS A 2 11.58 3.18 19.93
C CYS A 2 11.25 4.12 18.76
N ILE A 3 10.08 3.86 18.14
CA ILE A 3 9.31 4.65 17.16
C ILE A 3 9.46 4.20 15.68
N PHE A 4 8.94 3.02 15.36
CA PHE A 4 8.44 2.70 14.01
C PHE A 4 7.05 2.07 14.10
N ASN A 5 6.08 2.81 14.67
CA ASN A 5 4.68 2.52 14.39
C ASN A 5 4.14 3.63 13.49
N LYS A 6 4.22 3.41 12.18
CA LYS A 6 3.66 4.32 11.19
C LYS A 6 2.99 3.51 10.08
N ASN A 7 1.85 2.90 10.40
CA ASN A 7 0.84 2.38 9.45
C ASN A 7 1.39 2.10 8.05
N ASN A 8 2.18 1.03 7.92
CA ASN A 8 2.78 0.53 6.68
C ASN A 8 1.72 -0.08 5.73
N LYS A 9 0.53 0.52 5.65
CA LYS A 9 -0.63 -0.04 4.96
C LYS A 9 -0.34 -0.35 3.50
N TYR A 10 0.44 0.52 2.83
CA TYR A 10 0.84 0.35 1.43
C TYR A 10 2.11 -0.47 1.23
N LEU A 11 2.90 -0.75 2.27
CA LEU A 11 4.18 -1.47 2.14
C LEU A 11 4.01 -2.99 2.23
N LYS A 12 2.77 -3.49 2.22
CA LYS A 12 2.48 -4.91 2.15
C LYS A 12 2.72 -5.39 0.71
N ASP A 13 3.33 -6.56 0.56
CA ASP A 13 3.57 -7.16 -0.76
C ASP A 13 2.24 -7.41 -1.48
N GLY A 14 2.16 -7.07 -2.76
CA GLY A 14 0.94 -7.22 -3.56
C GLY A 14 -0.14 -6.15 -3.28
N ARG A 15 0.13 -5.16 -2.41
CA ARG A 15 -0.92 -4.21 -1.98
C ARG A 15 -1.33 -3.25 -3.07
N LEU A 16 -0.38 -2.74 -3.85
CA LEU A 16 -0.71 -1.80 -4.92
C LEU A 16 -1.58 -2.49 -5.97
N GLU A 17 -1.23 -3.72 -6.34
CA GLU A 17 -1.92 -4.53 -7.32
C GLU A 17 -3.37 -4.77 -6.93
N ASP A 18 -3.60 -5.19 -5.68
CA ASP A 18 -4.95 -5.42 -5.17
C ASP A 18 -5.77 -4.11 -5.11
N VAL A 19 -5.16 -2.99 -4.70
CA VAL A 19 -5.83 -1.67 -4.66
C VAL A 19 -6.20 -1.21 -6.08
N LEU A 20 -5.30 -1.36 -7.06
CA LEU A 20 -5.56 -0.99 -8.45
C LEU A 20 -6.67 -1.86 -9.05
N ALA A 21 -6.65 -3.17 -8.80
CA ALA A 21 -7.69 -4.09 -9.25
C ALA A 21 -9.07 -3.71 -8.70
N LEU A 22 -9.15 -3.40 -7.40
CA LEU A 22 -10.39 -2.99 -6.77
C LEU A 22 -10.89 -1.64 -7.29
N ILE A 23 -9.99 -0.67 -7.55
CA ILE A 23 -10.35 0.60 -8.19
C ILE A 23 -10.94 0.35 -9.58
N GLN A 24 -10.32 -0.49 -10.41
CA GLN A 24 -10.76 -0.75 -11.77
C GLN A 24 -12.16 -1.36 -11.82
N VAL A 25 -12.42 -2.39 -11.01
CA VAL A 25 -13.74 -3.02 -10.95
C VAL A 25 -14.80 -2.01 -10.51
N LEU A 26 -14.56 -1.29 -9.41
CA LEU A 26 -15.55 -0.33 -8.90
C LEU A 26 -15.71 0.93 -9.78
N ALA A 27 -14.71 1.27 -10.59
CA ALA A 27 -14.75 2.41 -11.50
C ALA A 27 -15.65 2.15 -12.70
N TYR A 28 -15.48 0.98 -13.34
CA TYR A 28 -16.17 0.64 -14.59
C TYR A 28 -17.48 -0.12 -14.40
N ASP A 29 -17.71 -0.67 -13.21
CA ASP A 29 -18.93 -1.42 -12.98
C ASP A 29 -20.20 -0.55 -12.97
N GLU A 30 -21.28 -1.09 -13.53
CA GLU A 30 -22.59 -0.45 -13.54
C GLU A 30 -23.10 -0.20 -12.10
N SER A 31 -22.88 -1.14 -11.19
CA SER A 31 -23.24 -1.00 -9.78
C SER A 31 -22.17 -0.20 -9.03
N ALA A 32 -22.61 0.86 -8.35
CA ALA A 32 -21.69 1.71 -7.57
C ALA A 32 -21.21 1.10 -6.25
N HIS A 33 -21.76 -0.05 -5.88
CA HIS A 33 -21.36 -0.78 -4.69
C HIS A 33 -21.31 -2.27 -5.03
N ARG A 34 -20.34 -2.99 -4.47
CA ARG A 34 -20.20 -4.44 -4.61
C ARG A 34 -20.03 -5.09 -3.25
N SER A 35 -20.67 -6.24 -3.06
CA SER A 35 -20.43 -7.10 -1.90
C SER A 35 -19.17 -7.93 -2.11
N GLU A 36 -18.64 -8.50 -1.03
CA GLU A 36 -17.50 -9.42 -1.05
C GLU A 36 -17.67 -10.55 -2.08
N ASP A 37 -18.85 -11.20 -2.09
CA ASP A 37 -19.15 -12.28 -3.04
C ASP A 37 -19.12 -11.81 -4.50
N GLY A 38 -19.59 -10.58 -4.75
CA GLY A 38 -19.61 -10.00 -6.09
C GLY A 38 -18.19 -9.70 -6.58
N LEU A 39 -17.34 -9.17 -5.70
CA LEU A 39 -15.93 -8.92 -6.01
C LEU A 39 -15.15 -10.20 -6.24
N SER A 40 -15.41 -11.24 -5.43
CA SER A 40 -14.80 -12.56 -5.62
C SER A 40 -15.19 -13.19 -6.96
N THR A 41 -16.40 -12.90 -7.44
CA THR A 41 -16.89 -13.36 -8.76
C THR A 41 -16.23 -12.60 -9.91
N ASP A 42 -16.13 -11.27 -9.81
CA ASP A 42 -15.58 -10.43 -10.89
C ASP A 42 -14.06 -10.58 -11.00
N LEU A 43 -13.34 -10.59 -9.87
CA LEU A 43 -11.89 -10.64 -9.82
C LEU A 43 -11.34 -12.07 -9.87
N GLN A 44 -12.21 -13.07 -9.63
CA GLN A 44 -11.86 -14.50 -9.61
C GLN A 44 -10.69 -14.83 -8.67
N SER A 45 -10.41 -13.96 -7.70
CA SER A 45 -9.32 -14.12 -6.74
C SER A 45 -9.63 -13.43 -5.42
N THR A 46 -8.95 -13.87 -4.38
CA THR A 46 -8.81 -13.12 -3.12
C THR A 46 -7.65 -12.12 -3.24
N PRO A 47 -7.64 -11.03 -2.48
CA PRO A 47 -6.51 -10.12 -2.45
C PRO A 47 -5.26 -10.84 -1.93
N LYS A 48 -4.09 -10.54 -2.48
CA LYS A 48 -2.81 -11.12 -2.03
C LYS A 48 -2.32 -10.51 -0.72
N SER A 49 -2.68 -9.26 -0.48
CA SER A 49 -2.17 -8.43 0.62
C SER A 49 -3.14 -8.30 1.81
N SER A 50 -4.31 -8.94 1.74
CA SER A 50 -5.37 -8.90 2.77
C SER A 50 -6.04 -10.26 2.93
N THR A 51 -6.87 -10.44 3.96
CA THR A 51 -7.73 -11.61 4.06
C THR A 51 -8.84 -11.56 3.01
N ASP A 52 -9.50 -10.40 2.90
CA ASP A 52 -10.68 -10.19 2.08
C ASP A 52 -10.68 -8.78 1.47
N TRP A 53 -11.44 -8.57 0.40
CA TRP A 53 -11.57 -7.28 -0.28
C TRP A 53 -12.14 -6.20 0.64
N THR A 54 -13.07 -6.58 1.51
CA THR A 54 -13.64 -5.71 2.54
C THR A 54 -12.57 -5.17 3.49
N GLU A 55 -11.65 -6.01 3.96
CA GLU A 55 -10.60 -5.58 4.88
C GLU A 55 -9.57 -4.69 4.18
N LEU A 56 -9.24 -5.01 2.92
CA LEU A 56 -8.42 -4.14 2.09
C LEU A 56 -9.05 -2.74 1.96
N ALA A 57 -10.35 -2.68 1.67
CA ALA A 57 -11.08 -1.43 1.53
C ALA A 57 -11.14 -0.63 2.84
N LYS A 58 -11.24 -1.29 4.00
CA LYS A 58 -11.17 -0.61 5.32
C LYS A 58 -9.79 -0.03 5.61
N GLU A 59 -8.73 -0.65 5.12
CA GLU A 59 -7.37 -0.10 5.28
C GLU A 59 -7.17 1.17 4.45
N HIS A 60 -7.84 1.27 3.29
CA HIS A 60 -7.69 2.32 2.28
C HIS A 60 -8.94 3.21 2.11
N LEU A 61 -9.34 3.89 3.19
CA LEU A 61 -10.51 4.77 3.22
C LEU A 61 -10.38 6.03 2.33
N GLU A 62 -9.17 6.34 1.89
CA GLU A 62 -8.86 7.40 0.91
C GLU A 62 -9.51 7.14 -0.46
N PHE A 63 -9.73 5.89 -0.83
CA PHE A 63 -10.38 5.50 -2.10
C PHE A 63 -11.75 4.89 -1.87
N PHE A 64 -11.88 4.09 -0.81
CA PHE A 64 -13.02 3.22 -0.61
C PHE A 64 -13.87 3.64 0.59
N ARG A 65 -15.16 3.36 0.47
CA ARG A 65 -16.13 3.44 1.55
C ARG A 65 -16.75 2.06 1.75
N VAL A 66 -16.72 1.59 2.98
CA VAL A 66 -17.33 0.32 3.41
C VAL A 66 -18.56 0.64 4.27
N LEU A 67 -19.73 0.12 3.87
CA LEU A 67 -20.95 0.25 4.67
C LEU A 67 -21.03 -0.87 5.73
N LYS A 68 -21.54 -0.54 6.93
CA LYS A 68 -21.70 -1.48 8.05
C LYS A 68 -23.05 -2.24 8.04
N ASP A 69 -24.11 -1.63 7.50
CA ASP A 69 -25.50 -2.08 7.72
C ASP A 69 -26.13 -2.87 6.55
N GLY A 70 -25.32 -3.50 5.70
CA GLY A 70 -25.78 -4.40 4.63
C GLY A 70 -24.60 -5.02 3.91
N LYS A 71 -24.70 -6.31 3.52
CA LYS A 71 -23.67 -7.16 2.86
C LYS A 71 -22.40 -6.39 2.45
N ASN A 72 -21.54 -6.05 3.43
CA ASN A 72 -20.43 -5.09 3.38
C ASN A 72 -20.17 -4.45 2.00
N ALA A 73 -21.05 -3.53 1.59
CA ALA A 73 -21.00 -3.02 0.22
C ALA A 73 -19.84 -2.02 0.08
N ILE A 74 -18.82 -2.39 -0.68
CA ILE A 74 -17.64 -1.57 -0.97
C ILE A 74 -17.97 -0.66 -2.15
N SER A 75 -17.62 0.62 -2.04
CA SER A 75 -17.82 1.63 -3.08
C SER A 75 -16.67 2.61 -3.15
N LEU A 76 -16.47 3.24 -4.31
CA LEU A 76 -15.54 4.35 -4.43
C LEU A 76 -16.13 5.63 -3.82
N VAL A 77 -15.32 6.33 -3.03
CA VAL A 77 -15.71 7.62 -2.41
C VAL A 77 -16.12 8.63 -3.48
N ILE A 78 -15.38 8.69 -4.59
CA ILE A 78 -15.69 9.63 -5.68
C ILE A 78 -17.08 9.35 -6.29
N ARG A 79 -17.43 8.09 -6.57
CA ARG A 79 -18.76 7.73 -7.10
C ARG A 79 -19.87 8.07 -6.11
N HIS A 80 -19.58 7.96 -4.81
CA HIS A 80 -20.54 8.34 -3.78
C HIS A 80 -20.83 9.85 -3.80
N VAL A 81 -19.78 10.67 -3.95
CA VAL A 81 -19.87 12.14 -3.93
C VAL A 81 -20.40 12.72 -5.24
N SER A 82 -20.18 12.08 -6.39
CA SER A 82 -20.60 12.57 -7.71
C SER A 82 -22.13 12.67 -7.92
N GLY A 83 -22.94 12.39 -6.90
CA GLY A 83 -24.39 12.47 -6.98
C GLY A 83 -24.99 11.29 -7.76
N ALA A 84 -26.24 10.96 -7.44
CA ALA A 84 -26.99 9.98 -8.22
C ALA A 84 -27.71 10.70 -9.37
N THR A 85 -27.53 10.23 -10.61
CA THR A 85 -28.35 10.67 -11.74
C THR A 85 -29.56 9.72 -11.81
N GLY A 86 -30.60 10.00 -11.03
CA GLY A 86 -31.77 9.12 -10.87
C GLY A 86 -31.56 8.03 -9.82
N SER A 87 -31.90 6.77 -10.15
CA SER A 87 -31.80 5.61 -9.23
C SER A 87 -30.45 4.88 -9.26
N LYS A 88 -29.57 5.21 -10.21
CA LYS A 88 -28.24 4.63 -10.37
C LYS A 88 -27.17 5.71 -10.37
N ARG A 89 -25.96 5.34 -9.94
CA ARG A 89 -24.77 6.21 -10.01
C ARG A 89 -23.95 5.80 -11.24
N PRO A 90 -23.64 6.72 -12.16
CA PRO A 90 -22.94 6.36 -13.38
C PRO A 90 -21.55 5.76 -13.09
N PRO A 91 -21.02 4.92 -14.00
CA PRO A 91 -19.62 4.53 -13.96
C PRO A 91 -18.72 5.76 -14.12
N LEU A 92 -17.48 5.64 -13.65
CA LEU A 92 -16.51 6.74 -13.76
C LEU A 92 -16.10 6.95 -15.21
N THR A 93 -15.81 8.20 -15.57
CA THR A 93 -15.20 8.47 -16.87
C THR A 93 -13.76 7.90 -16.88
N PRO A 94 -13.22 7.52 -18.05
CA PRO A 94 -11.87 7.01 -18.16
C PRO A 94 -10.82 7.95 -17.55
N GLU A 95 -11.03 9.26 -17.66
CA GLU A 95 -10.14 10.29 -17.11
C GLU A 95 -10.16 10.29 -15.57
N GLN A 96 -11.34 10.13 -14.96
CA GLN A 96 -11.47 10.03 -13.50
C GLN A 96 -10.85 8.73 -12.97
N ALA A 97 -11.08 7.61 -13.66
CA ALA A 97 -10.47 6.33 -13.31
C ALA A 97 -8.94 6.41 -13.40
N GLN A 98 -8.40 6.98 -14.47
CA GLN A 98 -6.95 7.14 -14.64
C GLN A 98 -6.33 8.05 -13.56
N THR A 99 -7.05 9.10 -13.15
CA THR A 99 -6.63 10.01 -12.07
C THR A 99 -6.59 9.30 -10.72
N LEU A 100 -7.56 8.41 -10.45
CA LEU A 100 -7.56 7.59 -9.23
C LEU A 100 -6.39 6.59 -9.23
N LEU A 101 -6.17 5.91 -10.36
CA LEU A 101 -5.06 4.95 -10.49
C LEU A 101 -3.71 5.65 -10.31
N SER A 102 -3.50 6.81 -10.93
CA SER A 102 -2.25 7.57 -10.76
C SER A 102 -2.07 8.07 -9.32
N THR A 103 -3.15 8.51 -8.67
CA THR A 103 -3.12 8.92 -7.26
C THR A 103 -2.76 7.73 -6.34
N ALA A 104 -3.28 6.52 -6.62
CA ALA A 104 -2.94 5.32 -5.86
C ALA A 104 -1.46 4.95 -6.00
N ILE A 105 -0.92 5.00 -7.22
CA ILE A 105 0.51 4.77 -7.49
C ILE A 105 1.35 5.82 -6.76
N GLU A 106 1.00 7.11 -6.86
CA GLU A 106 1.76 8.18 -6.23
C GLU A 106 1.77 8.06 -4.69
N LEU A 107 0.63 7.75 -4.08
CA LEU A 107 0.55 7.52 -2.63
C LEU A 107 1.42 6.33 -2.21
N HIS A 108 1.38 5.24 -2.97
CA HIS A 108 2.23 4.07 -2.73
C HIS A 108 3.72 4.42 -2.83
N ASP A 109 4.14 5.09 -3.92
CA ASP A 109 5.52 5.52 -4.15
C ASP A 109 6.03 6.46 -3.03
N ARG A 110 5.19 7.40 -2.59
CA ARG A 110 5.53 8.30 -1.48
C ARG A 110 5.74 7.51 -0.18
N GLN A 111 5.00 6.43 0.06
CA GLN A 111 5.21 5.57 1.22
C GLN A 111 6.47 4.72 1.10
N ILE A 112 6.77 4.16 -0.08
CA ILE A 112 8.03 3.46 -0.35
C ILE A 112 9.21 4.38 -0.09
N LYS A 113 9.22 5.58 -0.69
CA LYS A 113 10.29 6.58 -0.48
C LYS A 113 10.47 6.96 0.98
N ARG A 114 9.39 7.02 1.76
CA ARG A 114 9.46 7.28 3.20
C ARG A 114 10.11 6.12 3.96
N SER A 115 9.84 4.88 3.55
CA SER A 115 10.41 3.68 4.17
C SER A 115 11.90 3.51 3.85
N GLN A 116 12.32 3.89 2.63
CA GLN A 116 13.70 3.79 2.18
C GLN A 116 14.67 4.77 2.86
N ARG A 117 14.21 5.66 3.76
CA ARG A 117 15.09 6.62 4.46
C ARG A 117 16.23 5.95 5.24
N TRP A 118 16.10 4.67 5.60
CA TRP A 118 17.17 3.92 6.25
C TRP A 118 18.38 3.67 5.33
N THR A 119 18.22 3.65 4.00
CA THR A 119 19.35 3.46 3.07
C THR A 119 20.34 4.62 3.10
N VAL A 120 19.92 5.81 3.55
CA VAL A 120 20.81 6.97 3.77
C VAL A 120 21.88 6.68 4.84
N LEU A 121 21.62 5.75 5.77
CA LEU A 121 22.56 5.40 6.83
C LEU A 121 23.63 4.39 6.38
N ILE A 122 23.47 3.73 5.23
CA ILE A 122 24.43 2.75 4.69
C ILE A 122 25.86 3.30 4.61
N PRO A 123 26.14 4.46 3.98
CA PRO A 123 27.52 4.97 3.88
C PRO A 123 28.14 5.29 5.25
N ILE A 124 27.33 5.71 6.22
CA ILE A 124 27.79 5.97 7.59
C ILE A 124 28.24 4.66 8.24
N TRP A 125 27.43 3.60 8.16
CA TRP A 125 27.78 2.28 8.68
C TRP A 125 29.00 1.68 7.99
N VAL A 126 29.12 1.83 6.67
CA VAL A 126 30.30 1.38 5.91
C VAL A 126 31.57 2.08 6.38
N ALA A 127 31.51 3.40 6.60
CA ALA A 127 32.65 4.17 7.12
C ALA A 127 33.06 3.73 8.53
N VAL A 128 32.09 3.51 9.42
CA VAL A 128 32.35 3.04 10.80
C VAL A 128 32.96 1.65 10.81
N LEU A 129 32.40 0.70 10.05
CA LEU A 129 32.93 -0.66 9.96
C LEU A 129 34.33 -0.70 9.34
N GLY A 130 34.57 0.11 8.30
CA GLY A 130 35.91 0.27 7.72
C GLY A 130 36.93 0.80 8.72
N GLY A 131 36.56 1.82 9.50
CA GLY A 131 37.43 2.36 10.56
C GLY A 131 37.74 1.34 11.66
N ILE A 132 36.74 0.59 12.14
CA ILE A 132 36.94 -0.47 13.14
C ILE A 132 37.87 -1.56 12.60
N PHE A 133 37.69 -1.97 11.34
CA PHE A 133 38.52 -2.99 10.73
C PHE A 133 40.00 -2.57 10.65
N ILE A 134 40.28 -1.31 10.28
CA ILE A 134 41.64 -0.78 10.24
C ILE A 134 42.28 -0.81 11.65
N LEU A 135 41.56 -0.31 12.66
CA LEU A 135 42.07 -0.29 14.04
C LEU A 135 42.31 -1.70 14.60
N ALA A 136 41.40 -2.65 14.33
CA ALA A 136 41.57 -4.04 14.75
C ALA A 136 42.77 -4.72 14.08
N SER A 137 43.00 -4.45 12.78
CA SER A 137 44.15 -5.00 12.06
C SER A 137 45.48 -4.51 12.65
N GLU A 138 45.53 -3.27 13.11
CA GLU A 138 46.71 -2.69 13.75
C GLU A 138 46.92 -3.24 15.15
N TRP A 139 45.84 -3.48 15.90
CA TRP A 139 45.90 -4.10 17.22
C TRP A 139 46.40 -5.54 17.18
N ILE A 140 45.92 -6.36 16.22
CA ILE A 140 46.35 -7.75 16.04
C ILE A 140 47.85 -7.83 15.70
N LYS A 141 48.35 -6.94 14.83
CA LYS A 141 49.78 -6.90 14.49
C LYS A 141 50.66 -6.56 15.68
N ASN A 142 50.17 -5.73 16.60
CA ASN A 142 50.91 -5.28 17.78
C ASN A 142 50.75 -6.19 19.01
N CYS A 143 49.98 -7.28 18.92
CA CYS A 143 49.92 -8.28 19.98
C CYS A 143 51.18 -9.17 19.95
N PRO A 144 51.96 -9.26 21.04
CA PRO A 144 53.10 -10.17 21.11
C PRO A 144 52.61 -11.63 21.08
N PRO A 145 53.34 -12.54 20.42
CA PRO A 145 53.00 -13.96 20.44
C PRO A 145 53.06 -14.47 21.88
N ASN A 146 51.95 -15.02 22.33
CA ASN A 146 51.80 -15.78 23.56
C ASN A 146 52.80 -16.95 23.52
N THR A 147 53.82 -16.86 24.38
CA THR A 147 54.83 -17.89 24.64
C THR A 147 54.27 -18.99 25.52
#